data_AF-A0A4Q9LRE7-F1
#
_entry.id   AF-A0A4Q9LRE7-F1
#
_cell.length_a   1.000
_cell.length_b   1.000
_cell.length_c   1.000
_cell.angle_alpha   90.00
_cell.angle_beta   90.00
_cell.angle_gamma   90.00
#
_symmetry.space_group_name_H-M   'P 1'
#
loop_
_entity.id
_entity.type
_entity.pdbx_description
1 polymer ?
#
loop_
_entity_poly.entity_id
_entity_poly.type
_entity_poly.pdbx_seq_one_letter_code
_entity_poly.pdbx_strand_id
1 'polypeptide(L)'
;MTLEELKGNLYEIQKDFIEKAKCVIENNEIGIFSSPTGTGKTISLLLSVYNYFIPPKEESNKYTYFGLNSENKKLMEQLFGQSDRITKVFYCSRTHTQLNQAINELKRFD
;
A
#
# COMPACT_ATOMS: atom_id res chain seq x y z
N MET A 1 0.69 -16.92 10.30
CA MET A 1 0.38 -15.85 11.27
C MET A 1 -0.73 -15.05 10.64
N THR A 2 -1.90 -14.96 11.27
CA THR A 2 -3.02 -14.20 10.69
C THR A 2 -2.72 -12.70 10.73
N LEU A 3 -3.35 -11.91 9.86
CA LEU A 3 -3.22 -10.44 9.89
C LEU A 3 -3.63 -9.86 11.26
N GLU A 4 -4.54 -10.53 11.96
CA GLU A 4 -4.98 -10.18 13.32
C GLU A 4 -3.89 -10.48 14.36
N GLU A 5 -3.21 -11.63 14.27
CA GLU A 5 -2.05 -11.95 15.12
C GLU A 5 -0.88 -10.97 14.92
N LEU A 6 -0.68 -10.53 13.67
CA LEU A 6 0.38 -9.58 13.35
C LEU A 6 0.03 -8.16 13.81
N LYS A 7 -1.24 -7.74 13.71
CA LYS A 7 -1.74 -6.47 14.27
C LYS A 7 -1.69 -6.45 15.80
N GLY A 8 -1.94 -7.58 16.45
CA GLY A 8 -1.93 -7.71 17.91
C GLY A 8 -0.57 -7.47 18.56
N ASN A 9 0.52 -7.60 17.81
CA ASN A 9 1.91 -7.51 18.31
C ASN A 9 2.66 -6.24 17.87
N LEU A 10 1.97 -5.24 17.31
CA LEU A 10 2.59 -4.00 16.86
C LEU A 10 2.93 -3.07 18.04
N TYR A 11 4.09 -2.44 17.98
CA TYR A 11 4.44 -1.35 18.90
C TYR A 11 3.56 -0.13 18.66
N GLU A 12 3.33 0.69 19.69
CA GLU A 12 2.50 1.91 19.58
C GLU A 12 2.96 2.85 18.45
N ILE A 13 4.29 3.00 18.28
CA ILE A 13 4.84 3.82 17.19
C ILE A 13 4.50 3.27 15.79
N GLN A 14 4.35 1.95 15.65
CA GLN A 14 3.96 1.32 14.39
C GLN A 14 2.46 1.51 14.14
N LYS A 15 1.62 1.42 15.17
CA LYS A 15 0.17 1.68 15.09
C LYS A 15 -0.09 3.12 14.65
N ASP A 16 0.55 4.08 15.31
CA ASP A 16 0.48 5.51 14.97
C ASP A 16 0.92 5.79 13.53
N PHE A 17 2.03 5.19 13.09
CA PHE A 17 2.50 5.31 11.70
C PHE A 17 1.45 4.78 10.72
N ILE A 18 0.91 3.59 10.96
CA ILE A 18 -0.06 2.93 10.07
C ILE A 18 -1.34 3.75 9.97
N GLU A 19 -1.86 4.23 11.09
CA GLU A 19 -3.09 5.03 11.15
C GLU A 19 -2.94 6.33 10.36
N LYS A 20 -1.85 7.07 10.58
CA LYS A 20 -1.58 8.31 9.84
C LYS A 20 -1.39 8.07 8.34
N ALA A 21 -0.68 7.00 7.97
CA ALA A 21 -0.48 6.64 6.58
C ALA A 21 -1.80 6.28 5.88
N LYS A 22 -2.69 5.54 6.54
CA LYS A 22 -4.03 5.25 6.00
C LYS A 22 -4.86 6.50 5.80
N CYS A 23 -4.89 7.39 6.78
CA CYS A 23 -5.61 8.66 6.69
C CYS A 23 -5.16 9.49 5.47
N VAL A 24 -3.84 9.60 5.24
CA VAL A 24 -3.28 10.28 4.06
C VAL A 24 -3.73 9.63 2.74
N ILE A 25 -3.72 8.29 2.67
CA ILE A 25 -4.14 7.57 1.45
C ILE A 25 -5.65 7.78 1.21
N GLU A 26 -6.47 7.65 2.24
CA GLU A 26 -7.93 7.82 2.18
C GLU A 26 -8.34 9.25 1.77
N ASN A 27 -7.56 10.26 2.17
CA ASN A 27 -7.78 11.66 1.82
C ASN A 27 -7.18 12.05 0.45
N ASN A 28 -6.51 11.14 -0.27
CA ASN A 28 -5.78 11.43 -1.52
C ASN A 28 -4.68 12.50 -1.35
N GLU A 29 -3.97 12.47 -0.23
CA GLU A 29 -2.94 13.44 0.13
C GLU A 29 -1.51 12.90 -0.04
N ILE A 30 -0.52 13.80 0.04
CA ILE A 30 0.90 13.43 0.11
C ILE A 30 1.35 13.50 1.57
N GLY A 31 1.80 12.37 2.10
CA GLY A 31 2.33 12.28 3.46
C GLY A 31 3.84 12.06 3.48
N ILE A 32 4.55 12.85 4.28
CA ILE A 32 5.98 12.66 4.55
C ILE A 32 6.11 12.05 5.94
N PHE A 33 6.55 10.80 6.01
CA PHE A 33 6.64 10.04 7.26
C PHE A 33 8.09 9.83 7.67
N SER A 34 8.38 10.06 8.95
CA SER A 34 9.66 9.74 9.56
C SER A 34 9.46 8.89 10.81
N SER A 35 10.44 8.05 11.12
CA SER A 35 10.52 7.34 12.40
C SER A 35 11.98 6.94 12.70
N PRO A 36 12.32 6.48 13.91
CA PRO A 36 13.68 6.03 14.24
C PRO A 36 14.12 4.76 13.49
N THR A 37 15.42 4.56 13.27
CA THR A 37 15.92 3.33 12.62
C THR A 37 15.58 2.09 13.46
N GLY A 38 15.32 0.96 12.80
CA GLY A 38 14.99 -0.30 13.49
C GLY A 38 13.55 -0.44 14.02
N THR A 39 12.68 0.57 13.88
CA THR A 39 11.29 0.50 14.37
C THR A 39 10.29 -0.13 13.39
N GLY A 40 10.77 -0.87 12.39
CA GLY A 40 9.91 -1.53 11.41
C GLY A 40 9.12 -0.57 10.49
N LYS A 41 9.79 0.45 9.91
CA LYS A 41 9.16 1.32 8.90
C LYS A 41 8.54 0.55 7.73
N THR A 42 9.26 -0.45 7.24
CA THR A 42 8.85 -1.27 6.10
C THR A 42 7.54 -1.99 6.40
N ILE A 43 7.49 -2.75 7.49
CA ILE A 43 6.27 -3.43 7.94
C ILE A 43 5.11 -2.45 8.21
N SER A 44 5.37 -1.31 8.84
CA SER A 44 4.34 -0.27 9.03
C SER A 44 3.79 0.22 7.68
N LEU A 45 4.66 0.56 6.72
CA LEU A 45 4.24 1.03 5.41
C LEU A 45 3.46 -0.04 4.62
N LEU A 46 3.92 -1.30 4.64
CA LEU A 46 3.25 -2.42 3.97
C LEU A 46 1.86 -2.69 4.57
N LEU A 47 1.73 -2.59 5.90
CA LEU A 47 0.44 -2.75 6.59
C LEU A 47 -0.54 -1.61 6.32
N SER A 48 -0.05 -0.41 6.04
CA SER A 48 -0.89 0.73 5.64
C SER A 48 -1.59 0.47 4.31
N VAL A 49 -0.92 -0.21 3.38
CA VAL A 49 -1.45 -0.49 2.03
C VAL A 49 -2.04 -1.90 1.89
N TYR A 50 -2.04 -2.72 2.94
CA TYR A 50 -2.40 -4.14 2.84
C TYR A 50 -3.78 -4.40 2.22
N ASN A 51 -4.78 -3.58 2.60
CA ASN A 51 -6.15 -3.73 2.09
C ASN A 51 -6.25 -3.50 0.57
N TYR A 52 -5.26 -2.84 -0.04
CA TYR A 52 -5.21 -2.59 -1.48
C TYR A 52 -4.60 -3.75 -2.28
N PHE A 53 -3.96 -4.71 -1.62
CA PHE A 53 -3.49 -5.94 -2.26
C PHE A 53 -4.61 -6.95 -2.49
N ILE A 54 -5.68 -6.88 -1.69
CA ILE A 54 -6.82 -7.78 -1.79
C ILE A 54 -7.91 -7.10 -2.63
N PRO A 55 -8.32 -7.68 -3.77
CA PRO A 55 -9.42 -7.11 -4.54
C PRO A 55 -10.69 -7.09 -3.68
N PRO A 56 -11.46 -5.98 -3.67
CA PRO A 56 -12.71 -5.92 -2.93
C PRO A 56 -13.64 -7.06 -3.39
N LYS A 57 -14.31 -7.72 -2.43
CA LYS A 57 -15.24 -8.82 -2.71
C LYS A 57 -16.48 -8.39 -3.50
N GLU A 58 -16.75 -7.09 -3.60
CA GLU A 58 -17.89 -6.52 -4.30
C GLU A 58 -17.49 -5.65 -5.50
N GLU A 59 -18.35 -5.67 -6.52
CA GLU A 59 -18.15 -5.10 -7.87
C GLU A 59 -18.32 -3.58 -7.98
N SER A 60 -18.38 -2.86 -6.87
CA SER A 60 -19.07 -1.58 -6.81
C SER A 60 -18.21 -0.33 -6.95
N ASN A 61 -16.87 -0.40 -6.96
CA ASN A 61 -16.04 0.78 -7.17
C ASN A 61 -15.21 0.71 -8.45
N LYS A 62 -15.72 1.41 -9.47
CA LYS A 62 -15.01 1.77 -10.68
C LYS A 62 -13.84 2.69 -10.27
N TYR A 63 -12.67 2.12 -10.05
CA TYR A 63 -11.46 2.91 -9.77
C TYR A 63 -11.24 3.88 -10.92
N THR A 64 -11.53 5.15 -10.68
CA THR A 64 -11.27 6.21 -11.64
C THR A 64 -9.82 6.64 -11.48
N TYR A 65 -9.07 6.71 -12.58
CA TYR A 65 -7.76 7.36 -12.64
C TYR A 65 -7.91 8.88 -12.40
N PHE A 66 -8.20 9.23 -11.16
CA PHE A 66 -8.45 10.59 -10.71
C PHE A 66 -7.19 11.44 -10.90
N GLY A 67 -7.35 12.68 -11.39
CA GLY A 67 -6.23 13.57 -11.69
C GLY A 67 -5.50 13.31 -13.02
N LEU A 68 -5.87 12.27 -13.79
CA LEU A 68 -5.36 12.09 -15.15
C LEU A 68 -6.21 12.85 -16.19
N ASN A 69 -5.55 13.33 -17.24
CA ASN A 69 -6.24 13.83 -18.42
C ASN A 69 -6.88 12.67 -19.22
N SER A 70 -7.76 12.99 -20.17
CA SER A 70 -8.53 12.03 -20.95
C SER A 70 -7.67 11.08 -21.79
N GLU A 71 -6.51 11.51 -22.30
CA GLU A 71 -5.59 10.67 -23.06
C GLU A 71 -4.88 9.66 -22.16
N ASN A 72 -4.32 10.13 -21.04
CA ASN A 72 -3.66 9.28 -20.06
C ASN A 72 -4.65 8.30 -19.43
N LYS A 73 -5.89 8.72 -19.19
CA LYS A 73 -6.94 7.82 -18.72
C LYS A 73 -7.20 6.67 -19.70
N LYS A 74 -7.37 6.99 -21.00
CA LYS A 74 -7.53 5.96 -22.05
C LYS A 74 -6.32 5.05 -22.16
N LEU A 75 -5.11 5.61 -22.08
CA LEU A 75 -3.88 4.84 -22.10
C LEU A 75 -3.83 3.86 -20.92
N MET A 76 -4.18 4.31 -19.71
CA MET A 76 -4.20 3.45 -18.53
C MET A 76 -5.27 2.35 -18.64
N GLU A 77 -6.45 2.67 -19.18
CA GLU A 77 -7.50 1.69 -19.49
C GLU A 77 -7.03 0.66 -20.54
N GLN A 78 -6.22 1.07 -21.53
CA GLN A 78 -5.64 0.17 -22.55
C GLN A 78 -4.51 -0.69 -22.01
N LEU A 79 -3.61 -0.13 -21.19
CA LEU A 79 -2.44 -0.82 -20.64
C LEU A 79 -2.81 -1.88 -19.61
N PHE A 80 -3.86 -1.63 -18.82
CA PHE A 80 -4.21 -2.47 -17.68
C PHE A 80 -5.54 -3.20 -17.86
N GLY A 81 -6.27 -2.93 -18.95
CA GLY A 81 -7.56 -3.55 -19.24
C GLY A 81 -8.64 -3.18 -18.22
N GLN A 82 -9.88 -3.63 -18.47
CA GLN A 82 -10.96 -3.52 -17.47
C GLN A 82 -10.82 -4.54 -16.31
N SER A 83 -9.84 -5.43 -16.40
CA SER A 83 -9.68 -6.61 -15.55
C SER A 83 -8.77 -6.38 -14.34
N ASP A 84 -7.84 -5.42 -14.40
CA ASP A 84 -7.04 -5.04 -13.23
C ASP A 84 -7.83 -4.08 -12.34
N ARG A 85 -8.82 -4.60 -11.61
CA ARG A 85 -9.52 -3.89 -10.52
C ARG A 85 -8.66 -3.75 -9.26
N ILE A 86 -7.35 -3.94 -9.37
CA ILE A 86 -6.41 -3.99 -8.26
C ILE A 86 -5.73 -2.64 -8.15
N THR A 87 -5.80 -2.03 -6.97
CA THR A 87 -5.05 -0.80 -6.69
C THR A 87 -3.55 -1.10 -6.76
N LYS A 88 -2.85 -0.39 -7.65
CA LYS A 88 -1.41 -0.60 -7.86
C LYS A 88 -0.62 0.16 -6.81
N VAL A 89 0.15 -0.56 -6.01
CA VAL A 89 1.09 0.01 -5.04
C VAL A 89 2.48 -0.01 -5.65
N PHE A 90 3.09 1.17 -5.80
CA PHE A 90 4.48 1.30 -6.24
C PHE A 90 5.39 1.46 -5.02
N TYR A 91 6.28 0.49 -4.81
CA TYR A 91 7.28 0.54 -3.74
C TYR A 91 8.66 0.87 -4.31
N CYS A 92 9.21 2.02 -3.93
CA CYS A 92 10.51 2.49 -4.37
C CYS A 92 11.57 2.24 -3.28
N SER A 93 12.70 1.62 -3.66
CA SER A 93 13.81 1.32 -2.76
C SER A 93 15.12 1.86 -3.32
N ARG A 94 16.07 2.22 -2.45
CA ARG A 94 17.39 2.73 -2.86
C ARG A 94 18.37 1.61 -3.25
N THR A 95 18.21 0.41 -2.69
CA THR A 95 19.09 -0.75 -2.98
C THR A 95 18.31 -2.05 -3.17
N HIS A 96 18.92 -3.01 -3.87
CA HIS A 96 18.36 -4.37 -4.04
C HIS A 96 18.18 -5.09 -2.71
N THR A 97 19.09 -4.92 -1.75
CA THR A 97 18.98 -5.54 -0.43
C THR A 97 17.74 -5.03 0.33
N GLN A 98 17.48 -3.73 0.30
CA GLN A 98 16.30 -3.14 0.91
C GLN A 98 15.00 -3.61 0.22
N LEU A 99 15.03 -3.75 -1.11
CA LEU A 99 13.90 -4.27 -1.87
C LEU A 99 13.60 -5.73 -1.48
N ASN A 100 14.64 -6.57 -1.41
CA ASN A 100 14.50 -7.96 -1.02
C ASN A 100 13.97 -8.10 0.42
N GLN A 101 14.39 -7.23 1.34
CA GLN A 101 13.83 -7.19 2.69
C GLN A 101 12.33 -6.89 2.68
N ALA A 102 11.89 -5.87 1.94
CA ALA A 102 10.48 -5.52 1.81
C ALA A 102 9.65 -6.65 1.17
N ILE A 103 10.17 -7.30 0.13
CA ILE A 103 9.52 -8.46 -0.51
C ILE A 103 9.39 -9.63 0.47
N ASN A 104 10.44 -9.90 1.25
CA ASN A 104 10.40 -10.98 2.24
C ASN A 104 9.42 -10.68 3.38
N GLU A 105 9.23 -9.42 3.75
CA GLU A 105 8.18 -9.02 4.68
C GLU A 105 6.79 -9.18 4.04
N LEU A 106 6.62 -8.77 2.78
CA LEU A 106 5.35 -8.92 2.05
C LEU A 106 4.90 -10.38 1.97
N LYS A 107 5.83 -11.29 1.64
CA LYS A 107 5.59 -12.74 1.58
C LYS A 107 5.18 -13.38 2.91
N ARG A 108 5.32 -12.68 4.05
CA ARG A 108 4.80 -13.16 5.34
C ARG A 108 3.29 -12.92 5.48
N PHE A 109 2.70 -12.09 4.62
CA PHE A 109 1.27 -11.78 4.62
C PHE A 109 0.44 -12.62 3.64
N ASP A 110 1.11 -13.34 2.72
CA ASP A 110 0.51 -14.40 1.88
C ASP A 110 0.31 -15.68 2.70
#